data_AF-D6BHW0-F1
#
_entry.id   AF-D6BHW0-F1
#
_cell.length_a   1.000
_cell.length_b   1.000
_cell.length_c   1.000
_cell.angle_alpha   90.00
_cell.angle_beta   90.00
_cell.angle_gamma   90.00
#
_symmetry.space_group_name_H-M   'P 1'
#
loop_
_entity.id
_entity.type
_entity.pdbx_description
1 polymer ?
#
loop_
_entity_poly.entity_id
_entity_poly.type
_entity_poly.pdbx_seq_one_letter_code
_entity_poly.pdbx_strand_id
1 'polypeptide(L)' 'MLDSPFFISITQSGVFEYPKDIDKKMLKGLLNVSAPAVLLSYIRGMISQVTAFSGYPALIIPLINFSE' A
#
# COMPACT_ATOMS: atom_id res chain seq x y z
N MET A 1 8.81 -2.53 26.28
CA MET A 1 8.13 -1.97 25.11
C MET A 1 7.83 -0.52 25.43
N LEU A 2 8.80 0.37 25.19
CA LEU A 2 8.67 1.79 25.50
C LEU A 2 7.94 2.50 24.35
N ASP A 3 6.76 3.04 24.66
CA ASP A 3 6.10 4.24 24.14
C ASP A 3 6.24 4.56 22.64
N SER A 4 5.54 3.81 21.78
CA SER A 4 5.19 4.34 20.46
C SER A 4 3.94 5.23 20.60
N PRO A 5 3.91 6.45 20.02
CA PRO A 5 2.81 7.40 20.21
C PRO A 5 1.47 6.89 19.67
N PHE A 6 1.49 5.89 18.79
CA PHE A 6 0.32 5.18 18.27
C PHE A 6 0.73 3.86 17.60
N PHE A 7 -0.26 3.01 17.31
CA PHE A 7 -0.10 1.81 16.50
C PHE A 7 -1.16 1.78 15.40
N ILE A 8 -0.76 1.55 14.15
CA ILE A 8 -1.67 1.49 12.99
C ILE A 8 -1.44 0.15 12.28
N SER A 9 -2.52 -0.61 12.06
CA SER A 9 -2.53 -1.83 11.25
C SER A 9 -3.61 -1.72 10.19
N ILE A 10 -3.26 -1.95 8.93
CA ILE A 10 -4.16 -1.81 7.78
C ILE A 10 -4.04 -3.05 6.92
N THR A 11 -5.19 -3.57 6.50
CA THR A 11 -5.29 -4.62 5.47
C THR A 11 -6.07 -4.04 4.31
N GLN A 12 -5.47 -4.09 3.11
CA GLN A 12 -6.09 -3.59 1.89
C GLN A 12 -6.09 -4.68 0.83
N SER A 13 -7.22 -4.83 0.15
CA SER A 13 -7.39 -5.74 -0.98
C SER A 13 -7.89 -4.98 -2.21
N GLY A 14 -7.57 -5.47 -3.40
CA GLY A 14 -8.06 -4.94 -4.66
C GLY A 14 -8.43 -6.07 -5.61
N VAL A 15 -9.49 -5.86 -6.40
CA VAL A 15 -9.84 -6.76 -7.50
C VAL A 15 -9.21 -6.20 -8.77
N PHE A 16 -8.43 -7.03 -9.44
CA PHE A 16 -7.74 -6.68 -10.69
C PHE A 16 -8.17 -7.64 -11.79
N GLU A 17 -8.45 -7.11 -12.97
CA GLU A 17 -8.79 -7.89 -14.14
C GLU A 17 -7.64 -7.85 -15.14
N TYR A 18 -7.41 -9.00 -15.79
CA TYR A 18 -6.34 -9.18 -16.77
C TYR A 18 -6.87 -9.95 -17.99
N PRO A 19 -6.30 -9.74 -19.19
CA PRO A 19 -6.62 -10.54 -20.37
C PRO A 19 -6.41 -12.04 -20.10
N LYS A 20 -7.25 -12.89 -20.70
CA LYS A 20 -7.21 -14.35 -20.48
C LYS A 20 -5.94 -15.01 -20.99
N ASP A 21 -5.32 -14.42 -22.00
CA ASP A 21 -4.12 -14.88 -22.70
C ASP A 21 -2.84 -14.20 -22.20
N ILE A 22 -2.89 -13.53 -21.05
CA ILE A 22 -1.74 -12.84 -20.48
C ILE A 22 -0.58 -13.82 -20.19
N ASP A 23 0.63 -13.39 -20.54
CA ASP A 23 1.84 -14.14 -20.20
C ASP A 23 1.99 -14.29 -18.67
N LYS A 24 2.35 -15.49 -18.23
CA LYS A 24 2.45 -15.82 -16.79
C LYS A 24 3.53 -15.02 -16.08
N LYS A 25 4.65 -14.71 -16.75
CA LYS A 25 5.74 -13.92 -16.16
C LYS A 25 5.28 -12.46 -15.99
N MET A 26 4.58 -11.92 -16.99
CA MET A 26 3.95 -10.61 -16.90
C MET A 26 2.92 -10.55 -15.77
N LEU A 27 2.00 -11.53 -15.71
CA LEU A 27 0.99 -11.60 -14.65
C LEU A 27 1.63 -11.64 -13.25
N LYS A 28 2.70 -12.42 -13.08
CA LYS A 28 3.45 -12.46 -11.82
C LYS A 28 4.03 -11.08 -11.46
N GLY A 29 4.55 -10.33 -12.43
CA GLY A 29 5.00 -8.96 -12.21
C GLY A 29 3.86 -8.02 -11.79
N LEU A 30 2.71 -8.12 -12.46
CA LEU A 30 1.54 -7.30 -12.13
C LEU A 30 1.02 -7.59 -10.71
N LEU A 31 0.95 -8.86 -10.32
CA LEU A 31 0.43 -9.26 -9.00
C LEU A 31 1.39 -8.92 -7.85
N ASN A 32 2.71 -9.01 -8.07
CA ASN A 32 3.70 -8.83 -6.99
C ASN A 32 4.33 -7.44 -6.95
N VAL A 33 4.24 -6.66 -8.03
CA VAL A 33 4.83 -5.31 -8.10
C VAL A 33 3.76 -4.26 -8.29
N SER A 34 3.01 -4.32 -9.39
CA SER A 34 2.08 -3.25 -9.76
C SER A 34 0.85 -3.18 -8.85
N ALA A 35 0.22 -4.32 -8.57
CA ALA A 35 -0.94 -4.41 -7.70
C ALA A 35 -0.64 -3.88 -6.28
N PRO A 36 0.41 -4.34 -5.56
CA PRO A 36 0.74 -3.80 -4.25
C PRO A 36 1.18 -2.33 -4.29
N ALA A 37 1.85 -1.86 -5.35
CA ALA A 37 2.16 -0.44 -5.52
C ALA A 37 0.90 0.43 -5.61
N VAL A 38 -0.10 -0.02 -6.37
CA VAL A 38 -1.41 0.62 -6.44
C VAL A 38 -2.08 0.62 -5.07
N LEU A 39 -2.13 -0.53 -4.38
CA LEU A 39 -2.73 -0.62 -3.05
C LEU A 39 -2.03 0.28 -2.02
N LEU A 40 -0.70 0.35 -2.03
CA LEU A 40 0.09 1.22 -1.16
C LEU A 40 -0.26 2.70 -1.36
N SER A 41 -0.54 3.12 -2.60
CA SER A 41 -0.91 4.52 -2.88
C SER A 41 -2.18 4.95 -2.13
N TYR A 42 -3.17 4.05 -2.00
CA TYR A 42 -4.38 4.29 -1.21
C TYR A 42 -4.09 4.28 0.29
N ILE A 43 -3.33 3.29 0.78
CA ILE A 43 -2.96 3.18 2.20
C ILE A 43 -2.21 4.43 2.65
N ARG A 44 -1.30 4.95 1.83
CA ARG A 44 -0.50 6.14 2.15
C ARG A 44 -1.38 7.37 2.37
N GLY A 45 -2.37 7.60 1.51
CA GLY A 45 -3.32 8.69 1.68
C GLY A 45 -4.18 8.52 2.94
N MET A 46 -4.58 7.28 3.24
CA MET A 46 -5.38 6.95 4.43
C MET A 46 -4.60 7.20 5.73
N ILE A 47 -3.34 6.73 5.82
CA ILE A 47 -2.49 6.93 7.01
C ILE A 47 -2.22 8.41 7.23
N SER A 48 -1.92 9.15 6.17
CA SER A 48 -1.68 10.60 6.24
C SER A 48 -2.90 11.34 6.80
N GLN A 49 -4.10 10.99 6.35
CA GLN A 49 -5.36 11.57 6.85
C GLN A 49 -5.65 11.18 8.30
N VAL A 50 -5.58 9.88 8.63
CA VAL A 50 -5.87 9.38 9.99
C VAL A 50 -4.95 10.03 11.02
N THR A 51 -3.66 10.15 10.72
CA THR A 51 -2.70 10.80 11.64
C THR A 51 -2.95 12.30 11.75
N ALA A 52 -3.16 13.01 10.64
CA ALA A 52 -3.48 14.45 10.64
C ALA A 52 -4.75 14.78 11.44
N PHE A 53 -5.80 13.97 11.29
CA PHE A 53 -7.07 14.17 12.00
C PHE A 53 -7.05 13.71 13.45
N SER A 54 -6.01 12.97 13.87
CA SER A 54 -5.82 12.55 15.25
C SER A 54 -4.98 13.55 16.08
N GLY A 55 -4.69 14.74 15.53
CA GLY A 55 -3.89 15.77 16.20
C GLY A 55 -2.37 15.54 16.12
N TYR A 56 -1.92 14.56 15.33
CA TYR A 56 -0.50 14.35 15.01
C TYR A 56 -0.16 14.98 13.66
N PRO A 57 1.13 15.28 13.38
CA PRO A 57 1.56 15.59 12.02
C PRO A 57 1.19 14.46 11.06
N ALA A 58 0.80 14.82 9.84
CA ALA A 58 0.46 13.86 8.80
C ALA A 58 1.65 12.93 8.52
N LEU A 59 1.48 11.64 8.77
CA LEU A 59 2.50 10.63 8.50
C LEU A 59 2.50 10.30 7.00
N ILE A 60 3.58 10.69 6.32
CA ILE A 60 3.79 10.37 4.91
C ILE A 60 4.61 9.09 4.80
N ILE A 61 3.96 8.00 4.41
CA ILE A 61 4.65 6.74 4.13
C ILE A 61 5.59 6.92 2.92
N PRO A 62 6.86 6.49 3.00
CA PRO A 62 7.80 6.56 1.89
C PRO A 62 7.35 5.67 0.73
N LEU A 63 7.90 5.96 -0.46
CA LEU A 63 7.73 5.08 -1.60
C LEU A 63 8.46 3.76 -1.33
N ILE A 64 7.79 2.64 -1.63
CA ILE A 64 8.38 1.31 -1.55
C ILE A 64 8.62 0.84 -2.99
N ASN A 65 9.84 0.37 -3.26
CA ASN A 65 10.12 -0.34 -4.50
C ASN A 65 9.70 -1.80 -4.34
N PHE A 66 8.59 -2.20 -4.97
CA PHE A 66 8.10 -3.58 -4.92
C PHE A 66 8.80 -4.52 -5.93
N SER A 67 9.72 -4.01 -6.75
CA SER A 67 10.48 -4.85 -7.69
C SER A 67 11.77 -5.43 -7.11
N GLU A 68 12.12 -5.06 -5.88
CA GLU A 68 13.33 -5.47 -5.16
C GLU A 68 13.04 -6.48 -4.05
#